data_AF-A0A934ZLA2-F1
#
_entry.id   AF-A0A934ZLA2-F1
#
_cell.length_a   1.000
_cell.length_b   1.000
_cell.length_c   1.000
_cell.angle_alpha   90.00
_cell.angle_beta   90.00
_cell.angle_gamma   90.00
#
_symmetry.space_group_name_H-M   'P 1'
#
loop_
_entity.id
_entity.type
_entity.pdbx_description
1 polymer ?
#
loop_
_entity_poly.entity_id
_entity_poly.type
_entity_poly.pdbx_seq_one_letter_code
_entity_poly.pdbx_strand_id
1 'polypeptide(L)'
;MLKMVGLPDGYGKRELASLMADRLPDSLRSSMIVDIVDVTSALREPASQNIERRTLIAGSVVSPRQGSAWTLEALSPSMDDQADHFATILKFLPSYSGTVPESYDVNSGCAVLHLSVSGMSVMLSSDLDIGSDDDRGWRCIVKHRGGAIASSIVKVGHHGSTTAHHMPAWHAMNAKGKSHAAVTPFPARGGSLPREEMLAEIRKHVMSLHVSGKPHSLPARVGKILSKHSPFESYALTTPRPLDGLGQVRFRMRDGDSSPRVTVFQPAWEVIR
;
A
#
# COMPACT_ATOMS: atom_id res chain seq x y z
N MET A 1 1.84 21.40 -12.73
CA MET A 1 2.64 21.76 -11.54
C MET A 1 1.70 21.81 -10.35
N LEU A 2 1.53 20.69 -9.63
CA LEU A 2 0.68 20.64 -8.43
C LEU A 2 1.45 21.31 -7.28
N LYS A 3 1.22 22.61 -7.10
CA LYS A 3 1.60 23.29 -5.86
C LYS A 3 0.63 22.77 -4.79
N MET A 4 1.14 21.97 -3.86
CA MET A 4 0.45 21.79 -2.58
C MET A 4 0.30 23.18 -1.96
N VAL A 5 -0.94 23.67 -1.91
CA VAL A 5 -1.28 24.94 -1.30
C VAL A 5 -1.03 24.81 0.22
N GLY A 6 -0.15 25.65 0.77
CA GLY A 6 -0.28 26.05 2.17
C GLY A 6 0.90 25.87 3.13
N LEU A 7 2.12 25.54 2.72
CA LEU A 7 3.27 25.68 3.63
C LEU A 7 4.45 26.39 2.95
N PRO A 8 4.78 27.62 3.35
CA PRO A 8 5.98 28.32 2.91
C PRO A 8 7.22 27.50 3.25
N ASP A 9 8.23 27.58 2.39
CA ASP A 9 9.59 27.15 2.67
C ASP A 9 10.04 27.77 4.01
N GLY A 10 10.22 26.96 5.06
CA GLY A 10 10.72 27.49 6.32
C GLY A 10 10.46 26.67 7.58
N TYR A 11 9.38 25.87 7.64
CA TYR A 11 9.07 25.17 8.88
C TYR A 11 9.77 23.81 8.99
N GLY A 12 10.65 23.67 9.99
CA GLY A 12 11.20 22.42 10.47
C GLY A 12 10.21 21.63 11.33
N LYS A 13 10.54 20.37 11.63
CA LYS A 13 9.69 19.44 12.40
C LYS A 13 9.14 20.04 13.71
N ARG A 14 9.94 20.85 14.42
CA ARG A 14 9.52 21.55 15.65
C ARG A 14 8.49 22.64 15.39
N GLU A 15 8.63 23.42 14.32
CA GLU A 15 7.73 24.54 14.06
C GLU A 15 6.40 24.06 13.48
N LEU A 16 6.42 23.00 12.68
CA LEU A 16 5.19 22.30 12.26
C LEU A 16 4.49 21.64 13.44
N ALA A 17 5.23 20.95 14.32
CA ALA A 17 4.67 20.37 15.54
C ALA A 17 4.13 21.45 16.51
N SER A 18 4.81 22.60 16.62
CA SER A 18 4.37 23.73 17.44
C SER A 18 3.15 24.43 16.83
N LEU A 19 3.12 24.65 15.51
CA LEU A 19 1.96 25.18 14.79
C LEU A 19 0.75 24.26 14.96
N MET A 20 0.95 22.94 14.86
CA MET A 20 -0.08 21.96 15.14
C MET A 20 -0.51 21.97 16.61
N ALA A 21 0.42 22.07 17.56
CA ALA A 21 0.10 22.13 18.99
C ALA A 21 -0.64 23.41 19.37
N ASP A 22 -0.34 24.54 18.73
CA ASP A 22 -0.94 25.85 18.98
C ASP A 22 -2.28 26.06 18.26
N ARG A 23 -2.51 25.39 17.12
CA ARG A 23 -3.69 25.59 16.26
C ARG A 23 -4.68 24.43 16.26
N LEU A 24 -4.27 23.23 16.69
CA LEU A 24 -5.18 22.09 16.83
C LEU A 24 -5.43 21.84 18.32
N PRO A 25 -6.68 21.97 18.80
CA PRO A 25 -7.05 21.46 20.13
C PRO A 25 -6.65 19.98 20.23
N ASP A 26 -6.32 19.51 21.44
CA ASP A 26 -5.86 18.12 21.66
C ASP A 26 -6.83 17.07 21.08
N SER A 27 -8.11 17.40 20.96
CA SER A 27 -9.16 16.59 20.33
C SER A 27 -9.06 16.44 18.81
N LEU A 28 -8.26 17.28 18.12
CA LEU A 28 -8.05 17.28 16.66
C LEU A 28 -6.64 16.82 16.26
N ARG A 29 -5.81 16.36 17.20
CA ARG A 29 -4.54 15.67 16.91
C ARG A 29 -4.81 14.26 16.35
N SER A 30 -5.38 14.20 15.15
CA SER A 30 -5.51 12.95 14.41
C SER A 30 -4.11 12.44 14.09
N SER A 31 -3.84 11.16 14.37
CA SER A 31 -2.57 10.50 14.03
C SER A 31 -2.21 10.69 12.56
N MET A 32 -3.21 10.77 11.68
CA MET A 32 -3.03 10.98 10.25
C MET A 32 -2.30 12.28 9.91
N ILE A 33 -2.61 13.39 10.57
CA ILE A 33 -1.92 14.67 10.29
C ILE A 33 -0.49 14.60 10.81
N VAL A 34 -0.28 14.01 11.99
CA VAL A 34 1.05 13.79 12.57
C VAL A 34 1.91 12.96 11.62
N ASP A 35 1.37 11.87 11.07
CA ASP A 35 2.08 11.00 10.14
C ASP A 35 2.44 11.73 8.83
N ILE A 36 1.55 12.55 8.28
CA ILE A 36 1.83 13.38 7.09
C ILE A 36 2.96 14.37 7.38
N VAL A 37 2.94 15.03 8.54
CA VAL A 37 3.98 15.98 8.94
C VAL A 37 5.31 15.28 9.17
N ASP A 38 5.31 14.09 9.78
CA ASP A 38 6.52 13.31 10.00
C ASP A 38 7.13 12.86 8.67
N VAL A 39 6.33 12.36 7.73
CA VAL A 39 6.79 11.97 6.39
C VAL A 39 7.36 13.17 5.63
N THR A 40 6.62 14.28 5.58
CA THR A 40 7.08 15.49 4.86
C THR A 40 8.32 16.10 5.50
N SER A 41 8.47 16.04 6.82
CA SER A 41 9.68 16.44 7.53
C SER A 41 10.86 15.52 7.20
N ALA A 42 10.69 14.20 7.26
CA ALA A 42 11.75 13.23 6.92
C ALA A 42 12.23 13.38 5.47
N LEU A 43 11.30 13.67 4.55
CA LEU A 43 11.65 13.95 3.15
C LEU A 43 12.48 15.23 2.99
N ARG A 44 12.38 16.22 3.90
CA ARG A 44 13.15 17.48 3.87
C ARG A 44 14.56 17.34 4.46
N GLU A 45 14.88 16.26 5.17
CA GLU A 45 16.20 16.05 5.77
C GLU A 45 17.31 15.98 4.71
N PRO A 46 18.55 16.45 5.01
CA PRO A 46 19.68 16.39 4.08
C PRO A 46 19.98 14.96 3.57
N ALA A 47 19.76 13.94 4.41
CA ALA A 47 19.93 12.53 4.02
C ALA A 47 19.00 12.12 2.86
N SER A 48 17.89 12.83 2.67
CA SER A 48 16.91 12.60 1.60
C SER A 48 17.22 13.37 0.31
N GLN A 49 18.33 14.14 0.25
CA GLN A 49 18.71 14.92 -0.95
C GLN A 49 19.03 14.04 -2.16
N ASN A 50 19.45 12.80 -1.94
CA ASN A 50 19.73 11.83 -3.00
C ASN A 50 18.52 10.97 -3.37
N ILE A 51 17.34 11.24 -2.80
CA ILE A 51 16.11 10.50 -3.08
C ILE A 51 15.30 11.25 -4.12
N GLU A 52 15.09 10.62 -5.27
CA GLU A 52 14.13 11.13 -6.25
C GLU A 52 12.70 10.93 -5.72
N ARG A 53 11.97 12.03 -5.58
CA ARG A 53 10.57 12.01 -5.12
C ARG A 53 9.65 11.94 -6.33
N ARG A 54 8.75 10.96 -6.33
CA ARG A 54 7.75 10.76 -7.40
C ARG A 54 6.36 10.75 -6.78
N THR A 55 5.45 11.55 -7.34
CA THR A 55 4.02 11.41 -7.03
C THR A 55 3.48 10.21 -7.79
N LEU A 56 2.84 9.28 -7.08
CA LEU A 56 2.22 8.11 -7.68
C LEU A 56 0.75 8.41 -7.92
N ILE A 57 0.37 8.52 -9.19
CA ILE A 57 -1.02 8.61 -9.66
C ILE A 57 -1.22 7.58 -10.76
N ALA A 58 -2.46 7.17 -11.02
CA ALA A 58 -2.78 6.23 -12.09
C ALA A 58 -2.11 6.62 -13.43
N GLY A 59 -1.37 5.69 -14.02
CA GLY A 59 -0.59 5.88 -15.25
C GLY A 59 0.82 6.45 -15.04
N SER A 60 1.24 6.75 -13.82
CA SER A 60 2.63 7.15 -13.54
C SER A 60 3.55 5.97 -13.72
N VAL A 61 4.59 6.11 -14.54
CA VAL A 61 5.61 5.08 -14.75
C VAL A 61 6.95 5.55 -14.22
N VAL A 62 7.57 4.73 -13.37
CA VAL A 62 8.94 4.89 -12.90
C VAL A 62 9.80 3.83 -13.59
N SER A 63 10.85 4.27 -14.28
CA SER A 63 11.89 3.41 -14.81
C SER A 63 13.23 4.17 -14.74
N PRO A 64 14.36 3.48 -14.50
CA PRO A 64 15.63 4.16 -14.28
C PRO A 64 16.15 4.82 -15.56
N ARG A 65 15.88 4.22 -16.74
CA ARG A 65 16.21 4.72 -18.08
C ARG A 65 15.29 4.10 -19.13
N GLN A 66 15.16 4.75 -20.29
CA GLN A 66 14.52 4.14 -21.46
C GLN A 66 15.24 2.83 -21.83
N GLY A 67 14.49 1.76 -22.04
CA GLY A 67 15.04 0.41 -22.28
C GLY A 67 15.48 -0.34 -21.01
N SER A 68 15.11 0.13 -19.82
CA SER A 68 15.36 -0.64 -18.60
C SER A 68 14.70 -2.01 -18.63
N ALA A 69 15.36 -2.99 -18.01
CA ALA A 69 14.81 -4.32 -17.79
C ALA A 69 13.58 -4.32 -16.86
N TRP A 70 13.27 -3.20 -16.20
CA TRP A 70 12.10 -3.08 -15.35
C TRP A 70 11.34 -1.75 -15.49
N THR A 71 10.03 -1.82 -15.22
CA THR A 71 9.14 -0.68 -15.11
C THR A 71 8.24 -0.85 -13.88
N LEU A 72 7.99 0.22 -13.15
CA LEU A 72 7.02 0.27 -12.07
C LEU A 72 5.93 1.26 -12.44
N GLU A 73 4.72 0.76 -12.66
CA GLU A 73 3.56 1.59 -12.97
C GLU A 73 2.66 1.72 -11.74
N ALA A 74 2.23 2.93 -11.43
CA ALA A 74 1.13 3.16 -10.50
C ALA A 74 -0.20 3.06 -11.22
N LEU A 75 -1.07 2.15 -10.77
CA LEU A 75 -2.40 1.91 -11.32
C LEU A 75 -3.48 2.69 -10.57
N SER A 76 -3.18 3.11 -9.35
CA SER A 76 -4.02 3.96 -8.49
C SER A 76 -3.11 4.88 -7.66
N PRO A 77 -3.64 5.89 -6.98
CA PRO A 77 -5.04 6.35 -7.02
C PRO A 77 -5.43 6.95 -8.39
N SER A 78 -6.69 6.81 -8.79
CA SER A 78 -7.27 7.58 -9.90
C SER A 78 -7.40 9.08 -9.54
N MET A 79 -7.90 9.91 -10.44
CA MET A 79 -8.17 11.32 -10.13
C MET A 79 -9.29 11.47 -9.10
N ASP A 80 -10.34 10.65 -9.20
CA ASP A 80 -11.46 10.64 -8.27
C ASP A 80 -11.06 10.10 -6.89
N ASP A 81 -10.26 9.03 -6.85
CA ASP A 81 -9.67 8.52 -5.62
C ASP A 81 -8.82 9.59 -4.90
N GLN A 82 -8.05 10.38 -5.67
CA GLN A 82 -7.27 11.49 -5.11
C GLN A 82 -8.15 12.62 -4.58
N ALA A 83 -9.24 12.95 -5.27
CA ALA A 83 -10.19 13.96 -4.82
C ALA A 83 -10.84 13.54 -3.49
N ASP A 84 -11.26 12.29 -3.37
CA ASP A 84 -11.84 11.73 -2.15
C ASP A 84 -10.81 11.68 -1.01
N HIS A 85 -9.57 11.28 -1.31
CA HIS A 85 -8.49 11.28 -0.33
C HIS A 85 -8.17 12.69 0.17
N PHE A 86 -8.12 13.67 -0.74
CA PHE A 86 -7.88 15.06 -0.38
C PHE A 86 -9.02 15.62 0.47
N ALA A 87 -10.28 15.36 0.08
CA ALA A 87 -11.46 15.75 0.86
C ALA A 87 -11.44 15.13 2.27
N THR A 88 -10.94 13.89 2.39
CA THR A 88 -10.72 13.22 3.69
C THR A 88 -9.73 14.00 4.54
N ILE A 89 -8.59 14.40 3.99
CA ILE A 89 -7.56 15.16 4.71
C ILE A 89 -8.10 16.53 5.15
N LEU A 90 -8.84 17.23 4.28
CA LEU A 90 -9.39 18.56 4.56
C LEU A 90 -10.24 18.59 5.83
N LYS A 91 -11.01 17.52 6.12
CA LYS A 91 -11.81 17.39 7.35
C LYS A 91 -10.98 17.53 8.63
N PHE A 92 -9.72 17.13 8.57
CA PHE A 92 -8.83 17.17 9.73
C PHE A 92 -8.04 18.48 9.83
N LEU A 93 -8.12 19.37 8.83
CA LEU A 93 -7.41 20.64 8.88
C LEU A 93 -8.05 21.61 9.88
N PRO A 94 -7.23 22.27 10.71
CA PRO A 94 -7.75 23.30 11.61
C PRO A 94 -8.34 24.44 10.78
N SER A 95 -9.55 24.88 11.13
CA SER A 95 -10.28 25.98 10.47
C SER A 95 -10.91 25.66 9.10
N TYR A 96 -11.00 24.39 8.70
CA TYR A 96 -11.82 24.03 7.53
C TYR A 96 -13.29 24.32 7.80
N SER A 97 -13.90 25.21 7.01
CA SER A 97 -15.30 25.63 7.11
C SER A 97 -16.17 25.14 5.95
N GLY A 98 -15.61 24.32 5.05
CA GLY A 98 -16.34 23.76 3.92
C GLY A 98 -17.22 22.57 4.30
N THR A 99 -18.03 22.11 3.35
CA THR A 99 -18.85 20.91 3.53
C THR A 99 -17.96 19.68 3.60
N VAL A 100 -18.00 18.99 4.74
CA VAL A 100 -17.34 17.70 4.91
C VAL A 100 -18.13 16.62 4.15
N PRO A 101 -17.50 15.76 3.34
CA PRO A 101 -18.19 14.62 2.74
C PRO A 101 -18.86 13.75 3.80
N GLU A 102 -20.08 13.29 3.54
CA GLU A 102 -20.85 12.45 4.49
C GLU A 102 -20.13 11.14 4.81
N SER A 103 -19.43 10.58 3.83
CA SER A 103 -18.59 9.40 3.97
C SER A 103 -17.31 9.56 3.16
N TYR A 104 -16.24 8.92 3.61
CA TYR A 104 -15.01 8.82 2.83
C TYR A 104 -14.34 7.47 3.10
N ASP A 105 -13.60 7.01 2.10
CA ASP A 105 -12.74 5.85 2.21
C ASP A 105 -11.31 6.29 2.57
N VAL A 106 -10.80 5.82 3.71
CA VAL A 106 -9.42 6.08 4.16
C VAL A 106 -8.39 5.44 3.23
N ASN A 107 -8.81 4.45 2.44
CA ASN A 107 -7.97 3.72 1.49
C ASN A 107 -8.02 4.30 0.08
N SER A 108 -8.78 5.38 -0.17
CA SER A 108 -8.83 6.05 -1.48
C SER A 108 -7.44 6.51 -1.95
N GLY A 109 -6.54 6.87 -1.02
CA GLY A 109 -5.16 7.24 -1.33
C GLY A 109 -4.22 6.06 -1.61
N CYS A 110 -4.68 4.80 -1.53
CA CYS A 110 -3.82 3.63 -1.69
C CYS A 110 -3.28 3.53 -3.12
N ALA A 111 -1.95 3.42 -3.23
CA ALA A 111 -1.28 3.20 -4.51
C ALA A 111 -1.13 1.69 -4.81
N VAL A 112 -1.77 1.23 -5.88
CA VAL A 112 -1.56 -0.09 -6.47
C VAL A 112 -0.44 0.01 -7.47
N LEU A 113 0.56 -0.86 -7.34
CA LEU A 113 1.75 -0.84 -8.18
C LEU A 113 1.88 -2.13 -8.98
N HIS A 114 2.16 -1.98 -10.28
CA HIS A 114 2.50 -3.08 -11.18
C HIS A 114 3.97 -2.97 -11.58
N LEU A 115 4.77 -3.90 -11.08
CA LEU A 115 6.18 -4.01 -11.42
C LEU A 115 6.33 -5.04 -12.52
N SER A 116 6.94 -4.66 -13.63
CA SER A 116 7.38 -5.56 -14.70
C SER A 116 8.90 -5.64 -14.68
N VAL A 117 9.47 -6.84 -14.69
CA VAL A 117 10.93 -7.09 -14.75
C VAL A 117 11.19 -8.28 -15.66
N SER A 118 11.80 -8.09 -16.84
CA SER A 118 12.21 -9.18 -17.76
C SER A 118 11.18 -10.32 -17.90
N GLY A 119 9.90 -9.97 -18.16
CA GLY A 119 8.82 -10.95 -18.33
C GLY A 119 8.16 -11.47 -17.03
N MET A 120 8.71 -11.15 -15.86
CA MET A 120 8.02 -11.27 -14.56
C MET A 120 7.15 -10.05 -14.34
N SER A 121 5.96 -10.25 -13.76
CA SER A 121 5.13 -9.16 -13.26
C SER A 121 4.69 -9.39 -11.82
N VAL A 122 4.71 -8.32 -11.02
CA VAL A 122 4.34 -8.32 -9.60
C VAL A 122 3.28 -7.26 -9.37
N MET A 123 2.15 -7.65 -8.79
CA MET A 123 1.11 -6.75 -8.31
C MET A 123 1.28 -6.47 -6.82
N LEU A 124 1.35 -5.20 -6.45
CA LEU A 124 1.33 -4.71 -5.08
C LEU A 124 0.01 -3.97 -4.84
N SER A 125 -1.01 -4.69 -4.38
CA SER A 125 -2.39 -4.22 -4.30
C SER A 125 -2.70 -3.21 -3.20
N SER A 126 -1.72 -2.84 -2.36
CA SER A 126 -1.92 -1.99 -1.18
C SER A 126 -3.17 -2.39 -0.37
N ASP A 127 -3.91 -1.44 0.19
CA ASP A 127 -5.19 -1.67 0.87
C ASP A 127 -6.38 -1.10 0.07
N LEU A 128 -6.23 -1.03 -1.25
CA LEU A 128 -7.26 -0.51 -2.15
C LEU A 128 -8.51 -1.39 -2.15
N ASP A 129 -9.67 -0.76 -1.94
CA ASP A 129 -10.98 -1.38 -1.98
C ASP A 129 -11.58 -1.40 -3.40
N ILE A 130 -12.75 -2.03 -3.57
CA ILE A 130 -13.41 -2.19 -4.88
C ILE A 130 -13.67 -0.84 -5.58
N GLY A 131 -14.00 0.21 -4.83
CA GLY A 131 -14.49 1.48 -5.33
C GLY A 131 -16.03 1.52 -5.42
N SER A 132 -16.62 2.70 -5.20
CA SER A 132 -18.08 2.92 -5.26
C SER A 132 -18.64 2.87 -6.69
N ASP A 133 -17.82 3.19 -7.67
CA ASP A 133 -18.15 3.36 -9.08
C ASP A 133 -16.95 2.99 -9.96
N ASP A 134 -17.11 3.16 -11.26
CA ASP A 134 -16.13 2.77 -12.26
C ASP A 134 -14.95 3.75 -12.40
N ASP A 135 -14.97 4.88 -11.69
CA ASP A 135 -13.90 5.87 -11.71
C ASP A 135 -13.00 5.77 -10.47
N ARG A 136 -13.32 4.88 -9.52
CA ARG A 136 -12.59 4.65 -8.26
C ARG A 136 -12.11 3.21 -8.07
N GLY A 137 -11.11 3.03 -7.20
CA GLY A 137 -10.69 1.71 -6.69
C GLY A 137 -10.32 0.67 -7.76
N TRP A 138 -10.54 -0.61 -7.43
CA TRP A 138 -10.31 -1.72 -8.38
C TRP A 138 -11.18 -1.67 -9.63
N ARG A 139 -12.39 -1.11 -9.55
CA ARG A 139 -13.27 -0.95 -10.72
C ARG A 139 -12.62 -0.08 -11.79
N CYS A 140 -12.07 1.06 -11.39
CA CYS A 140 -11.31 1.96 -12.26
C CYS A 140 -10.11 1.26 -12.93
N ILE A 141 -9.29 0.55 -12.14
CA ILE A 141 -8.14 -0.19 -12.66
C ILE A 141 -8.59 -1.20 -13.73
N VAL A 142 -9.60 -2.02 -13.44
CA VAL A 142 -10.07 -3.06 -14.37
C VAL A 142 -10.66 -2.45 -15.63
N LYS A 143 -11.48 -1.40 -15.52
CA LYS A 143 -12.06 -0.68 -16.66
C LYS A 143 -10.98 -0.17 -17.63
N HIS A 144 -9.89 0.41 -17.10
CA HIS A 144 -8.88 1.06 -17.92
C HIS A 144 -7.71 0.16 -18.35
N ARG A 145 -7.46 -0.94 -17.63
CA ARG A 145 -6.31 -1.82 -17.90
C ARG A 145 -6.69 -3.23 -18.32
N GLY A 146 -7.85 -3.74 -17.89
CA GLY A 146 -8.29 -5.09 -18.20
C GLY A 146 -7.20 -6.14 -17.96
N GLY A 147 -6.95 -7.03 -18.92
CA GLY A 147 -5.91 -8.06 -18.81
C GLY A 147 -4.45 -7.57 -18.81
N ALA A 148 -4.19 -6.27 -19.02
CA ALA A 148 -2.82 -5.73 -19.02
C ALA A 148 -2.14 -5.84 -17.64
N ILE A 149 -2.92 -5.97 -16.57
CA ILE A 149 -2.42 -6.10 -15.19
C ILE A 149 -2.12 -7.55 -14.80
N ALA A 150 -1.99 -8.47 -15.77
CA ALA A 150 -1.63 -9.85 -15.49
C ALA A 150 -0.31 -9.93 -14.69
N SER A 151 -0.30 -10.71 -13.61
CA SER A 151 0.78 -10.77 -12.64
C SER A 151 1.17 -12.19 -12.27
N SER A 152 2.47 -12.49 -12.29
CA SER A 152 3.02 -13.75 -11.79
C SER A 152 2.96 -13.84 -10.27
N ILE A 153 3.10 -12.71 -9.58
CA ILE A 153 3.06 -12.60 -8.12
C ILE A 153 2.08 -11.50 -7.72
N VAL A 154 1.23 -11.74 -6.72
CA VAL A 154 0.24 -10.78 -6.23
C VAL A 154 0.33 -10.66 -4.71
N LYS A 155 0.61 -9.46 -4.17
CA LYS A 155 0.25 -9.14 -2.78
C LYS A 155 -1.25 -8.89 -2.74
N VAL A 156 -1.96 -9.65 -1.93
CA VAL A 156 -3.42 -9.52 -1.78
C VAL A 156 -3.76 -8.17 -1.15
N GLY A 157 -4.73 -7.46 -1.74
CA GLY A 157 -5.19 -6.17 -1.26
C GLY A 157 -5.79 -6.25 0.15
N HIS A 158 -5.60 -5.20 0.94
CA HIS A 158 -6.32 -4.94 2.20
C HIS A 158 -6.36 -6.17 3.13
N HIS A 159 -5.21 -6.83 3.26
CA HIS A 159 -5.04 -8.00 4.14
C HIS A 159 -5.99 -9.18 3.85
N GLY A 160 -6.58 -9.24 2.65
CA GLY A 160 -7.60 -10.23 2.28
C GLY A 160 -9.00 -9.90 2.78
N SER A 161 -9.31 -8.62 3.01
CA SER A 161 -10.67 -8.13 3.26
C SER A 161 -11.61 -8.46 2.10
N THR A 162 -12.88 -8.69 2.41
CA THR A 162 -13.97 -8.79 1.42
C THR A 162 -14.14 -7.50 0.62
N THR A 163 -13.85 -6.34 1.22
CA THR A 163 -13.99 -5.00 0.59
C THR A 163 -12.99 -4.77 -0.55
N ALA A 164 -11.89 -5.51 -0.56
CA ALA A 164 -10.88 -5.50 -1.63
C ALA A 164 -11.00 -6.72 -2.56
N HIS A 165 -11.97 -7.61 -2.33
CA HIS A 165 -12.15 -8.81 -3.16
C HIS A 165 -13.00 -8.49 -4.40
N HIS A 166 -12.32 -7.99 -5.44
CA HIS A 166 -12.96 -7.70 -6.72
C HIS A 166 -12.71 -8.83 -7.73
N MET A 167 -13.76 -9.60 -8.05
CA MET A 167 -13.65 -10.74 -8.97
C MET A 167 -13.10 -10.40 -10.37
N PRO A 168 -13.56 -9.32 -11.04
CA PRO A 168 -12.95 -8.89 -12.30
C PRO A 168 -11.45 -8.56 -12.18
N ALA A 169 -11.00 -8.01 -11.04
CA ALA A 169 -9.57 -7.75 -10.82
C ALA A 169 -8.79 -9.06 -10.67
N TRP A 170 -9.33 -10.06 -9.98
CA TRP A 170 -8.71 -11.39 -9.90
C TRP A 170 -8.59 -12.07 -11.26
N HIS A 171 -9.62 -11.98 -12.11
CA HIS A 171 -9.54 -12.48 -13.49
C HIS A 171 -8.48 -11.75 -14.32
N ALA A 172 -8.39 -10.43 -14.18
CA ALA A 172 -7.37 -9.62 -14.85
C ALA A 172 -5.95 -9.95 -14.39
N MET A 173 -5.72 -10.02 -13.07
CA MET A 173 -4.41 -10.36 -12.49
C MET A 173 -3.97 -11.78 -12.84
N ASN A 174 -4.91 -12.75 -12.84
CA ASN A 174 -4.63 -14.15 -13.18
C ASN A 174 -4.99 -14.50 -14.64
N ALA A 175 -4.97 -13.55 -15.56
CA ALA A 175 -5.32 -13.79 -16.97
C ALA A 175 -4.46 -14.88 -17.64
N LYS A 176 -3.26 -15.15 -17.12
CA LYS A 176 -2.34 -16.21 -17.59
C LYS A 176 -2.49 -17.55 -16.85
N GLY A 177 -3.39 -17.64 -15.86
CA GLY A 177 -3.64 -18.85 -15.07
C GLY A 177 -2.47 -19.28 -14.17
N LYS A 178 -1.52 -18.39 -13.88
CA LYS A 178 -0.23 -18.72 -13.23
C LYS A 178 0.15 -17.82 -12.06
N SER A 179 -0.79 -17.06 -11.50
CA SER A 179 -0.49 -16.13 -10.40
C SER A 179 -0.25 -16.87 -9.08
N HIS A 180 0.77 -16.46 -8.36
CA HIS A 180 1.00 -16.84 -6.96
C HIS A 180 0.66 -15.65 -6.05
N ALA A 181 -0.02 -15.89 -4.94
CA ALA A 181 -0.43 -14.81 -4.04
C ALA A 181 0.17 -14.95 -2.63
N ALA A 182 0.32 -13.80 -1.97
CA ALA A 182 0.64 -13.70 -0.56
C ALA A 182 -0.26 -12.68 0.14
N VAL A 183 -0.77 -13.06 1.31
CA VAL A 183 -1.60 -12.21 2.18
C VAL A 183 -0.79 -11.85 3.43
N THR A 184 -0.90 -10.59 3.84
CA THR A 184 -0.34 -10.10 5.10
C THR A 184 -1.46 -10.02 6.14
N PRO A 185 -1.43 -10.77 7.26
CA PRO A 185 -2.46 -10.68 8.28
C PRO A 185 -2.54 -9.30 8.95
N PHE A 186 -3.74 -8.94 9.44
CA PHE A 186 -3.97 -7.69 10.16
C PHE A 186 -5.05 -7.85 11.24
N PRO A 187 -4.84 -7.34 12.46
CA PRO A 187 -5.84 -7.38 13.52
C PRO A 187 -6.93 -6.31 13.29
N ALA A 188 -7.95 -6.63 12.49
CA ALA A 188 -9.04 -5.71 12.18
C ALA A 188 -10.13 -5.66 13.27
N ARG A 189 -10.97 -4.62 13.21
CA ARG A 189 -12.18 -4.51 14.03
C ARG A 189 -13.18 -5.58 13.58
N GLY A 190 -13.54 -6.50 14.47
CA GLY A 190 -14.43 -7.62 14.15
C GLY A 190 -13.73 -8.91 13.69
N GLY A 191 -12.42 -9.03 13.94
CA GLY A 191 -11.65 -10.26 13.72
C GLY A 191 -10.35 -10.02 12.96
N SER A 192 -9.40 -10.96 13.05
CA SER A 192 -8.18 -10.90 12.25
C SER A 192 -8.54 -11.08 10.78
N LEU A 193 -7.89 -10.29 9.92
CA LEU A 193 -7.80 -10.54 8.49
C LEU A 193 -6.50 -11.33 8.20
N PRO A 194 -6.45 -12.13 7.14
CA PRO A 194 -7.60 -12.57 6.33
C PRO A 194 -8.53 -13.51 7.12
N ARG A 195 -9.81 -13.51 6.78
CA ARG A 195 -10.77 -14.52 7.27
C ARG A 195 -10.58 -15.84 6.53
N GLU A 196 -10.93 -16.96 7.15
CA GLU A 196 -10.76 -18.29 6.55
C GLU A 196 -11.57 -18.44 5.26
N GLU A 197 -12.80 -17.92 5.23
CA GLU A 197 -13.66 -17.96 4.05
C GLU A 197 -13.02 -17.19 2.88
N MET A 198 -12.34 -16.07 3.19
CA MET A 198 -11.64 -15.28 2.18
C MET A 198 -10.36 -15.95 1.69
N LEU A 199 -9.64 -16.66 2.54
CA LEU A 199 -8.51 -17.49 2.11
C LEU A 199 -8.98 -18.58 1.14
N ALA A 200 -10.08 -19.26 1.47
CA ALA A 200 -10.67 -20.28 0.61
C ALA A 200 -11.14 -19.70 -0.73
N GLU A 201 -11.74 -18.51 -0.74
CA GLU A 201 -12.17 -17.85 -1.97
C GLU A 201 -10.98 -17.45 -2.85
N ILE A 202 -10.00 -16.71 -2.30
CA ILE A 202 -8.82 -16.28 -3.04
C ILE A 202 -8.05 -17.47 -3.61
N ARG A 203 -7.98 -18.58 -2.86
CA ARG A 203 -7.27 -19.80 -3.27
C ARG A 203 -7.77 -20.37 -4.59
N LYS A 204 -9.03 -20.13 -4.97
CA LYS A 204 -9.64 -20.58 -6.23
C LYS A 204 -9.05 -19.87 -7.46
N HIS A 205 -8.46 -18.69 -7.28
CA HIS A 205 -8.00 -17.82 -8.37
C HIS A 205 -6.48 -17.82 -8.56
N VAL A 206 -5.74 -18.58 -7.77
CA VAL A 206 -4.26 -18.55 -7.77
C VAL A 206 -3.68 -19.96 -7.77
N MET A 207 -2.46 -20.10 -8.31
CA MET A 207 -1.72 -21.36 -8.27
C MET A 207 -1.42 -21.79 -6.84
N SER A 208 -0.84 -20.88 -6.05
CA SER A 208 -0.67 -21.04 -4.61
C SER A 208 -0.93 -19.73 -3.87
N LEU A 209 -1.39 -19.88 -2.63
CA LEU A 209 -1.74 -18.79 -1.73
C LEU A 209 -0.95 -18.97 -0.45
N HIS A 210 -0.24 -17.93 -0.02
CA HIS A 210 0.55 -17.96 1.19
C HIS A 210 0.10 -16.87 2.15
N VAL A 211 0.33 -17.09 3.44
CA VAL A 211 0.02 -16.12 4.50
C VAL A 211 1.30 -15.86 5.27
N SER A 212 1.68 -14.59 5.44
CA SER A 212 2.96 -14.21 6.07
C SER A 212 2.97 -14.35 7.60
N GLY A 213 1.95 -14.95 8.19
CA GLY A 213 1.82 -15.20 9.63
C GLY A 213 0.52 -15.92 9.93
N LYS A 214 0.32 -16.35 11.18
CA LYS A 214 -0.97 -16.91 11.57
C LYS A 214 -1.94 -15.76 11.88
N PRO A 215 -3.14 -15.73 11.27
CA PRO A 215 -4.23 -14.90 11.77
C PRO A 215 -4.40 -15.15 13.27
N HIS A 216 -4.72 -14.11 14.05
CA HIS A 216 -4.90 -14.17 15.51
C HIS A 216 -3.66 -14.44 16.39
N SER A 217 -2.50 -14.82 15.82
CA SER A 217 -1.28 -15.05 16.63
C SER A 217 -0.37 -13.82 16.72
N LEU A 218 -0.67 -12.74 16.00
CA LEU A 218 0.09 -11.51 16.12
C LEU A 218 -0.27 -10.90 17.47
N PRO A 219 0.69 -10.68 18.39
CA PRO A 219 0.40 -9.90 19.59
C PRO A 219 -0.21 -8.57 19.14
N ALA A 220 -1.24 -8.07 19.85
CA ALA A 220 -1.95 -6.83 19.53
C ALA A 220 -1.03 -5.60 19.34
N ARG A 221 0.25 -5.75 19.69
CA ARG A 221 1.36 -4.86 19.40
C ARG A 221 2.55 -5.66 18.89
N VAL A 222 2.58 -6.06 17.61
CA VAL A 222 3.86 -6.35 16.93
C VAL A 222 4.57 -5.02 16.73
N GLY A 223 5.08 -4.46 17.83
CA GLY A 223 5.70 -3.14 17.93
C GLY A 223 4.77 -1.99 17.53
N LYS A 224 4.56 -1.01 18.42
CA LYS A 224 4.54 0.35 17.88
C LYS A 224 5.84 0.47 17.08
N ILE A 225 5.77 0.63 15.75
CA ILE A 225 6.84 1.37 15.09
C ILE A 225 6.82 2.69 15.85
N LEU A 226 7.81 2.90 16.72
CA LEU A 226 7.95 4.18 17.40
C LEU A 226 7.84 5.21 16.29
N SER A 227 6.92 6.18 16.39
CA SER A 227 6.72 7.23 15.38
C SER A 227 8.00 8.04 15.10
N LYS A 228 9.06 7.81 15.89
CA LYS A 228 10.42 8.28 15.66
C LYS A 228 11.08 7.57 14.47
N HIS A 229 10.84 6.28 14.26
CA HIS A 229 11.33 5.51 13.12
C HIS A 229 10.37 5.58 11.94
N SER A 230 10.39 6.71 11.22
CA SER A 230 9.84 6.69 9.87
C SER A 230 10.56 5.62 9.04
N PRO A 231 9.95 5.00 8.02
CA PRO A 231 10.66 4.08 7.11
C PRO A 231 11.90 4.71 6.47
N PHE A 232 12.04 6.04 6.52
CA PHE A 232 13.24 6.78 6.10
C PHE A 232 14.43 6.64 7.07
N GLU A 233 14.19 6.44 8.37
CA GLU A 233 15.28 6.15 9.33
C GLU A 233 15.86 4.74 9.10
N SER A 234 15.09 3.78 8.62
CA SER A 234 15.61 2.44 8.28
C SER A 234 16.47 2.40 7.01
N TYR A 235 16.42 3.43 6.15
CA TYR A 235 17.41 3.62 5.08
C TYR A 235 18.70 4.28 5.60
N ALA A 236 18.64 4.90 6.79
CA ALA A 236 19.79 5.40 7.52
C ALA A 236 20.32 4.33 8.49
N LEU A 237 20.98 3.29 7.96
CA LEU A 237 21.90 2.39 8.68
C LEU A 237 21.50 2.04 10.13
N THR A 238 20.26 1.60 10.39
CA THR A 238 19.91 1.05 11.71
C THR A 238 20.21 -0.44 11.77
N THR A 239 20.77 -0.86 12.90
CA THR A 239 21.06 -2.26 13.27
C THR A 239 19.91 -3.18 12.86
N PRO A 240 20.17 -4.30 12.13
CA PRO A 240 19.11 -5.21 11.73
C PRO A 240 18.30 -5.64 12.93
N ARG A 241 16.98 -5.39 12.93
CA ARG A 241 16.10 -6.08 13.87
C ARG A 241 16.16 -7.57 13.51
N PRO A 242 16.36 -8.47 14.48
CA PRO A 242 16.15 -9.89 14.24
C PRO A 242 14.74 -10.07 13.69
N LEU A 243 14.62 -10.71 12.53
CA LEU A 243 13.32 -11.11 11.96
C LEU A 243 12.77 -12.37 12.66
N ASP A 244 13.41 -12.79 13.74
CA ASP A 244 13.05 -13.97 14.51
C ASP A 244 11.59 -13.85 14.98
N GLY A 245 10.77 -14.83 14.60
CA GLY A 245 9.34 -14.87 14.92
C GLY A 245 8.42 -14.16 13.92
N LEU A 246 8.94 -13.46 12.90
CA LEU A 246 8.13 -12.93 11.80
C LEU A 246 8.05 -13.93 10.65
N GLY A 247 6.83 -14.19 10.17
CA GLY A 247 6.66 -15.06 9.02
C GLY A 247 7.08 -14.34 7.75
N GLN A 248 7.76 -15.05 6.85
CA GLN A 248 8.17 -14.52 5.56
C GLN A 248 7.77 -15.48 4.44
N VAL A 249 7.24 -14.91 3.35
CA VAL A 249 7.09 -15.61 2.07
C VAL A 249 8.05 -14.96 1.09
N ARG A 250 8.91 -15.76 0.47
CA ARG A 250 9.92 -15.28 -0.48
C ARG A 250 9.70 -15.90 -1.84
N PHE A 251 9.34 -15.05 -2.80
CA PHE A 251 9.29 -15.41 -4.21
C PHE A 251 10.66 -15.11 -4.84
N ARG A 252 11.19 -16.06 -5.60
CA ARG A 252 12.42 -15.90 -6.39
C ARG A 252 12.18 -16.33 -7.82
N MET A 253 12.53 -15.48 -8.76
CA MET A 253 12.41 -15.75 -10.18
C MET A 253 13.71 -15.32 -10.88
N ARG A 254 14.18 -16.12 -11.82
CA ARG A 254 15.28 -15.82 -12.74
C ARG A 254 14.71 -15.57 -14.13
N ASP A 255 15.51 -14.94 -14.99
CA ASP A 255 15.18 -14.83 -16.40
C ASP A 255 14.96 -16.23 -17.01
N GLY A 256 13.88 -16.39 -17.78
CA GLY A 256 13.44 -17.67 -18.34
C GLY A 256 12.67 -18.61 -17.40
N ASP A 257 12.56 -18.32 -16.09
CA ASP A 257 11.70 -19.11 -15.20
C ASP A 257 10.22 -18.99 -15.64
N SER A 258 9.50 -20.11 -15.69
CA SER A 258 8.07 -20.12 -16.04
C SER A 258 7.13 -19.86 -14.86
N SER A 259 7.66 -19.93 -13.63
CA SER A 259 6.96 -19.73 -12.36
C SER A 259 7.98 -19.38 -11.26
N PRO A 260 7.62 -18.56 -10.26
CA PRO A 260 8.50 -18.25 -9.13
C PRO A 260 8.72 -19.47 -8.23
N ARG A 261 9.97 -19.64 -7.77
CA ARG A 261 10.28 -20.52 -6.64
C ARG A 261 9.85 -19.83 -5.34
N VAL A 262 9.10 -20.54 -4.51
CA VAL A 262 8.60 -20.01 -3.24
C VAL A 262 9.35 -20.66 -2.07
N THR A 263 9.80 -19.84 -1.13
CA THR A 263 10.33 -20.28 0.17
C THR A 263 9.49 -19.67 1.27
N VAL A 264 9.03 -20.50 2.20
CA VAL A 264 8.19 -20.09 3.34
C VAL A 264 9.00 -20.20 4.63
N PHE A 265 9.06 -19.11 5.39
CA PHE A 265 9.73 -19.03 6.68
C PHE A 265 8.67 -18.89 7.76
N GLN A 266 8.67 -19.82 8.72
CA GLN A 266 7.70 -19.83 9.81
C GLN A 266 7.72 -18.51 10.61
N PRO A 267 6.58 -18.05 11.15
CA PRO A 267 5.25 -18.68 11.14
C PRO A 267 4.42 -18.48 9.85
N ALA A 268 5.01 -18.08 8.72
CA ALA A 268 4.29 -18.08 7.45
C ALA A 268 3.93 -19.50 7.00
N TRP A 269 2.89 -19.63 6.20
CA TRP A 269 2.37 -20.93 5.74
C TRP A 269 1.68 -20.81 4.37
N GLU A 270 1.50 -21.96 3.71
CA GLU A 270 0.75 -22.08 2.45
C GLU A 270 -0.66 -22.60 2.72
N VAL A 271 -1.66 -21.98 2.10
CA VAL A 271 -3.05 -22.44 2.15
C VAL A 271 -3.21 -23.65 1.22
N ILE A 272 -3.35 -24.83 1.85
CA ILE A 272 -3.53 -26.12 1.18
C ILE A 272 -4.95 -26.18 0.57
N ARG A 273 -5.08 -26.88 -0.56
CA ARG A 273 -6.37 -27.12 -1.23
C ARG A 273 -7.21 -28.17 -0.50
#